data_AF-X0T229-F1
#
_entry.id   AF-X0T229-F1
#
_cell.length_a   1.000
_cell.length_b   1.000
_cell.length_c   1.000
_cell.angle_alpha   90.00
_cell.angle_beta   90.00
_cell.angle_gamma   90.00
#
_symmetry.space_group_name_H-M   'P 1'
#
loop_
_entity.id
_entity.type
_entity.pdbx_description
1 polymer ?
#
loop_
_entity_poly.entity_id
_entity_poly.type
_entity_poly.pdbx_seq_one_letter_code
_entity_poly.pdbx_strand_id
1 'polypeptide(L)'
;MPRKRYTKYKKPPTETKLPSNEVLEDTLATFTKIQQRQTKTNIETSNSIPKSKKIVILPAIAIVISILFVSMFFFNPPGSNSSPQTGTGEQIGDTIQIEMSDITNTAKFFSYNDNGVSIRYFTVRGSDNLVRVAIDACDVCYTEKKGYTQVGNNMRCKNCGLDFAIDNLGTENQQGGCWPSYLPVTTETEVISIEISDLSLKRFMFA
;
A
#
# COMPACT_ATOMS: atom_id res chain seq x y z
N MET A 1 43.31 27.16 8.93
CA MET A 1 42.13 26.31 9.17
C MET A 1 42.12 25.86 10.63
N PRO A 2 41.12 26.20 11.46
CA PRO A 2 41.08 25.71 12.83
C PRO A 2 40.44 24.31 12.90
N ARG A 3 41.12 23.37 13.57
CA ARG A 3 40.59 22.03 13.89
C ARG A 3 39.56 22.14 15.02
N LYS A 4 38.31 21.74 14.75
CA LYS A 4 37.25 21.65 15.78
C LYS A 4 37.57 20.52 16.76
N ARG A 5 37.59 20.83 18.06
CA ARG A 5 37.71 19.86 19.16
C ARG A 5 36.35 19.16 19.34
N TYR A 6 36.32 17.85 19.19
CA TYR A 6 35.17 17.02 19.55
C TYR A 6 35.07 16.90 21.07
N THR A 7 33.92 17.24 21.64
CA THR A 7 33.61 17.12 23.07
C THR A 7 33.27 15.68 23.45
N LYS A 8 33.64 15.31 24.68
CA LYS A 8 33.48 14.00 25.32
C LYS A 8 32.07 13.41 25.15
N TYR A 9 32.00 12.21 24.59
CA TYR A 9 30.84 11.33 24.60
C TYR A 9 30.52 10.90 26.05
N LYS A 10 29.26 11.08 26.50
CA LYS A 10 28.77 10.58 27.80
C LYS A 10 28.47 9.08 27.68
N LYS A 11 28.92 8.31 28.67
CA LYS A 11 28.72 6.86 28.78
C LYS A 11 27.22 6.52 28.89
N PRO A 12 26.68 5.53 28.17
CA PRO A 12 25.28 5.11 28.30
C PRO A 12 25.00 4.45 29.66
N PRO A 13 23.73 4.52 30.13
CA PRO A 13 23.32 3.96 31.42
C PRO A 13 23.30 2.42 31.43
N THR A 14 23.52 1.89 32.63
CA THR A 14 23.75 0.50 33.03
C THR A 14 22.61 -0.46 32.65
N GLU A 15 22.99 -1.68 32.26
CA GLU A 15 22.15 -2.81 31.87
C GLU A 15 20.99 -3.12 32.83
N THR A 16 19.77 -3.17 32.29
CA THR A 16 18.60 -3.77 32.96
C THR A 16 18.66 -5.28 32.76
N LYS A 17 18.68 -6.01 33.90
CA LYS A 17 18.77 -7.46 33.99
C LYS A 17 17.61 -8.15 33.26
N LEU A 18 17.94 -9.05 32.32
CA LEU A 18 17.00 -9.87 31.57
C LEU A 18 16.32 -10.90 32.51
N PRO A 19 14.99 -11.10 32.47
CA PRO A 19 14.31 -12.07 33.31
C PRO A 19 14.70 -13.51 32.95
N SER A 20 14.84 -14.37 33.96
CA SER A 20 15.25 -15.76 33.85
C SER A 20 14.20 -16.65 33.15
N ASN A 21 14.69 -17.68 32.45
CA ASN A 21 13.97 -18.62 31.58
C ASN A 21 12.86 -19.48 32.24
N GLU A 22 12.51 -19.24 33.50
CA GLU A 22 11.50 -20.01 34.23
C GLU A 22 10.06 -19.52 33.94
N VAL A 23 9.92 -18.28 33.47
CA VAL A 23 8.60 -17.67 33.14
C VAL A 23 8.10 -18.05 31.74
N LEU A 24 8.99 -18.54 30.87
CA LEU A 24 8.66 -18.82 29.46
C LEU A 24 7.94 -20.17 29.25
N GLU A 25 8.20 -21.16 30.11
CA GLU A 25 7.59 -22.50 29.97
C GLU A 25 6.16 -22.56 30.52
N ASP A 26 5.85 -21.77 31.56
CA ASP A 26 4.53 -21.80 32.22
C ASP A 26 3.41 -21.14 31.37
N THR A 27 3.81 -20.24 30.46
CA THR A 27 2.89 -19.60 29.52
C THR A 27 2.51 -20.52 28.36
N LEU A 28 3.43 -21.36 27.85
CA LEU A 28 3.16 -22.29 26.75
C LEU A 28 2.20 -23.43 27.14
N ALA A 29 2.24 -23.88 28.40
CA ALA A 29 1.32 -24.90 28.92
C ALA A 29 -0.13 -24.39 29.04
N THR A 30 -0.33 -23.08 29.16
CA THR A 30 -1.66 -22.48 29.29
C THR A 30 -2.33 -22.26 27.92
N PHE A 31 -1.57 -21.94 26.86
CA PHE A 31 -2.12 -21.75 25.52
C PHE A 31 -2.66 -23.03 24.88
N THR A 32 -2.09 -24.21 25.18
CA THR A 32 -2.53 -25.49 24.59
C THR A 32 -3.90 -25.96 25.08
N LYS A 33 -4.31 -25.59 26.31
CA LYS A 33 -5.63 -25.97 26.85
C LYS A 33 -6.80 -25.15 26.29
N ILE A 34 -6.56 -23.95 25.75
CA ILE A 34 -7.64 -23.08 25.25
C ILE A 34 -8.11 -23.50 23.85
N GLN A 35 -7.22 -24.02 22.99
CA GLN A 35 -7.56 -24.38 21.61
C GLN A 35 -8.46 -25.62 21.46
N GLN A 36 -8.48 -26.52 22.47
CA GLN A 36 -9.24 -27.77 22.37
C GLN A 36 -10.73 -27.65 22.72
N ARG A 37 -11.19 -26.50 23.23
CA ARG A 37 -12.60 -26.29 23.62
C ARG A 37 -13.51 -25.79 22.48
N GLN A 38 -12.97 -25.30 21.36
CA GLN A 38 -13.79 -24.62 20.34
C GLN A 38 -14.22 -25.49 19.15
N THR A 39 -13.80 -26.76 19.05
CA THR A 39 -14.06 -27.60 17.86
C THR A 39 -15.19 -28.62 17.99
N LYS A 40 -15.94 -28.65 19.11
CA LYS A 40 -16.92 -29.73 19.39
C LYS A 40 -18.41 -29.34 19.39
N THR A 41 -18.79 -28.16 18.92
CA THR A 41 -20.18 -27.66 19.08
C THR A 41 -20.88 -27.19 17.80
N ASN A 42 -20.49 -27.66 16.61
CA ASN A 42 -21.23 -27.35 15.38
C ASN A 42 -21.19 -28.49 14.35
N ILE A 43 -21.68 -29.67 14.70
CA ILE A 43 -22.16 -30.66 13.71
C ILE A 43 -23.36 -31.39 14.31
N GLU A 44 -24.50 -30.72 14.36
CA GLU A 44 -25.79 -31.40 14.43
C GLU A 44 -26.86 -30.48 13.88
N THR A 45 -27.84 -31.07 13.19
CA THR A 45 -28.99 -30.44 12.52
C THR A 45 -28.63 -29.64 11.24
N SER A 46 -29.09 -29.97 10.04
CA SER A 46 -30.22 -30.82 9.63
C SER A 46 -30.08 -31.19 8.15
N ASN A 47 -30.02 -32.49 7.86
CA ASN A 47 -30.30 -33.03 6.54
C ASN A 47 -31.52 -33.95 6.70
N SER A 48 -32.70 -33.41 6.46
CA SER A 48 -33.92 -34.20 6.26
C SER A 48 -34.79 -33.53 5.21
N ILE A 49 -34.53 -33.87 3.94
CA ILE A 49 -35.44 -33.60 2.83
C ILE A 49 -36.42 -34.78 2.76
N PRO A 50 -37.70 -34.63 3.14
CA PRO A 50 -38.67 -35.69 2.92
C PRO A 50 -39.01 -35.79 1.43
N LYS A 51 -38.74 -36.96 0.86
CA LYS A 51 -39.26 -37.38 -0.45
C LYS A 51 -40.78 -37.53 -0.35
N SER A 52 -41.56 -36.70 -1.04
CA SER A 52 -42.80 -37.20 -1.63
C SER A 52 -43.38 -36.33 -2.76
N LYS A 53 -43.89 -37.08 -3.75
CA LYS A 53 -44.83 -36.75 -4.84
C LYS A 53 -44.34 -35.78 -5.93
N LYS A 54 -44.27 -36.35 -7.15
CA LYS A 54 -44.07 -35.65 -8.42
C LYS A 54 -45.12 -34.54 -8.54
N ILE A 55 -44.70 -33.29 -8.40
CA ILE A 55 -45.54 -32.12 -8.62
C ILE A 55 -44.83 -31.24 -9.65
N VAL A 56 -45.53 -30.96 -10.74
CA VAL A 56 -45.08 -30.36 -12.01
C VAL A 56 -44.81 -28.85 -11.86
N ILE A 57 -44.02 -28.46 -10.85
CA ILE A 57 -43.73 -27.04 -10.53
C ILE A 57 -42.24 -26.69 -10.76
N LEU A 58 -41.40 -27.65 -11.16
CA LEU A 58 -39.97 -27.42 -11.39
C LEU A 58 -39.61 -26.39 -12.48
N PRO A 59 -40.32 -26.24 -13.63
CA PRO A 59 -39.88 -25.26 -14.62
C PRO A 59 -40.19 -23.82 -14.22
N ALA A 60 -41.28 -23.57 -13.48
CA ALA A 60 -41.68 -22.21 -13.10
C ALA A 60 -40.79 -21.62 -12.00
N ILE A 61 -40.41 -22.42 -11.00
CA ILE A 61 -39.51 -21.97 -9.92
C ILE A 61 -38.09 -21.78 -10.45
N ALA A 62 -37.61 -22.62 -11.37
CA ALA A 62 -36.29 -22.45 -12.00
C ALA A 62 -36.19 -21.17 -12.83
N ILE A 63 -37.27 -20.76 -13.50
CA ILE A 63 -37.32 -19.50 -14.27
C ILE A 63 -37.37 -18.28 -13.34
N VAL A 64 -38.12 -18.33 -12.24
CA VAL A 64 -38.17 -17.21 -11.27
C VAL A 64 -36.83 -17.07 -10.53
N ILE A 65 -36.18 -18.19 -10.16
CA ILE A 65 -34.85 -18.17 -9.55
C ILE A 65 -33.80 -17.69 -10.55
N SER A 66 -33.86 -18.07 -11.83
CA SER A 66 -32.90 -17.58 -12.83
C SER A 66 -33.06 -16.07 -13.07
N ILE A 67 -34.29 -15.54 -13.09
CA ILE A 67 -34.53 -14.09 -13.19
C ILE A 67 -34.00 -13.35 -11.95
N LEU A 68 -34.16 -13.91 -10.75
CA LEU A 68 -33.60 -13.34 -9.51
C LEU A 68 -32.07 -13.46 -9.41
N PHE A 69 -31.47 -14.51 -9.97
CA PHE A 69 -30.02 -14.67 -10.02
C PHE A 69 -29.37 -13.70 -11.02
N VAL A 70 -30.03 -13.50 -12.17
CA VAL A 70 -29.60 -12.54 -13.20
C VAL A 70 -29.64 -11.10 -12.64
N SER A 71 -30.67 -10.72 -11.89
CA SER A 71 -30.74 -9.38 -11.30
C SER A 71 -29.67 -9.14 -10.23
N MET A 72 -29.23 -10.16 -9.49
CA MET A 72 -28.16 -10.04 -8.50
C MET A 72 -26.77 -9.85 -9.14
N PHE A 73 -26.57 -10.35 -10.36
CA PHE A 73 -25.33 -10.16 -11.13
C PHE A 73 -25.23 -8.80 -11.82
N PHE A 74 -26.36 -8.17 -12.16
CA PHE A 74 -26.36 -6.85 -12.83
C PHE A 74 -26.40 -5.64 -11.88
N PHE A 75 -26.70 -5.84 -10.58
CA PHE A 75 -26.79 -4.74 -9.59
C PHE A 75 -25.64 -4.66 -8.57
N ASN A 76 -24.63 -5.55 -8.66
CA ASN A 76 -23.35 -5.35 -7.96
C ASN A 76 -22.32 -4.80 -8.95
N PRO A 77 -22.13 -3.47 -9.04
CA PRO A 77 -20.88 -2.98 -9.62
C PRO A 77 -19.74 -3.61 -8.81
N PRO A 78 -18.70 -4.19 -9.45
CA PRO A 78 -17.51 -4.61 -8.72
C PRO A 78 -17.07 -3.40 -7.91
N GLY A 79 -16.96 -3.60 -6.59
CA GLY A 79 -16.64 -2.55 -5.64
C GLY A 79 -15.55 -1.68 -6.21
N SER A 80 -15.70 -0.36 -6.05
CA SER A 80 -14.67 0.60 -6.35
C SER A 80 -13.48 0.33 -5.42
N ASN A 81 -12.71 -0.70 -5.73
CA ASN A 81 -11.28 -0.64 -5.54
C ASN A 81 -10.90 0.57 -6.38
N SER A 82 -10.59 1.68 -5.72
CA SER A 82 -9.95 2.82 -6.34
C SER A 82 -8.71 2.29 -7.06
N SER A 83 -8.88 1.92 -8.33
CA SER A 83 -7.78 1.74 -9.25
C SER A 83 -7.00 3.04 -9.13
N PRO A 84 -5.68 2.98 -8.91
CA PRO A 84 -4.86 4.18 -8.96
C PRO A 84 -5.23 4.90 -10.25
N GLN A 85 -5.77 6.12 -10.13
CA GLN A 85 -5.98 6.97 -11.30
C GLN A 85 -4.59 7.10 -11.91
N THR A 86 -4.37 6.36 -13.00
CA THR A 86 -3.11 6.38 -13.72
C THR A 86 -3.15 7.67 -14.52
N GLY A 87 -2.61 8.73 -13.93
CA GLY A 87 -2.35 9.94 -14.69
C GLY A 87 -1.22 9.66 -15.68
N THR A 88 -1.30 10.27 -16.85
CA THR A 88 -0.16 10.41 -17.75
C THR A 88 0.22 11.88 -17.70
N GLY A 89 1.37 12.20 -17.11
CA GLY A 89 1.92 13.55 -17.24
C GLY A 89 2.25 13.85 -18.70
N GLU A 90 2.23 15.11 -19.09
CA GLU A 90 2.56 15.51 -20.45
C GLU A 90 4.08 15.56 -20.61
N GLN A 91 4.61 14.87 -21.62
CA GLN A 91 6.04 14.93 -21.91
C GLN A 91 6.35 16.15 -22.78
N ILE A 92 7.18 17.06 -22.27
CA ILE A 92 7.67 18.24 -22.97
C ILE A 92 9.19 18.22 -22.96
N GLY A 93 9.78 17.89 -24.12
CA GLY A 93 11.21 17.67 -24.25
C GLY A 93 11.70 16.54 -23.34
N ASP A 94 12.65 16.87 -22.47
CA ASP A 94 13.28 15.96 -21.51
C ASP A 94 12.60 15.94 -20.14
N THR A 95 11.42 16.56 -20.03
CA THR A 95 10.65 16.64 -18.77
C THR A 95 9.26 16.07 -18.91
N ILE A 96 8.72 15.58 -17.79
CA ILE A 96 7.30 15.29 -17.61
C ILE A 96 6.69 16.41 -16.78
N GLN A 97 5.67 17.07 -17.33
CA GLN A 97 4.91 18.11 -16.64
C GLN A 97 3.59 17.58 -16.12
N ILE A 98 3.22 18.00 -14.91
CA ILE A 98 1.95 17.68 -14.27
C ILE A 98 1.35 18.98 -13.74
N GLU A 99 0.11 19.27 -14.12
CA GLU A 99 -0.58 20.47 -13.64
C GLU A 99 -0.78 20.44 -12.12
N MET A 100 -0.59 21.59 -11.49
CA MET A 100 -0.79 21.78 -10.05
C MET A 100 -2.25 21.56 -9.64
N SER A 101 -3.19 21.84 -10.55
CA SER A 101 -4.64 21.60 -10.43
C SER A 101 -4.96 20.11 -10.23
N ASP A 102 -4.18 19.25 -10.86
CA ASP A 102 -4.35 17.80 -10.91
C ASP A 102 -3.85 17.09 -9.64
N ILE A 103 -3.01 17.76 -8.87
CA ILE A 103 -2.42 17.23 -7.64
C ILE A 103 -3.33 17.60 -6.47
N THR A 104 -3.90 16.59 -5.83
CA THR A 104 -4.81 16.77 -4.70
C THR A 104 -4.25 16.11 -3.43
N ASN A 105 -4.98 16.20 -2.32
CA ASN A 105 -4.65 15.45 -1.10
C ASN A 105 -4.82 13.92 -1.26
N THR A 106 -5.36 13.45 -2.38
CA THR A 106 -5.40 12.06 -2.76
C THR A 106 -4.29 11.77 -3.76
N ALA A 107 -3.49 10.75 -3.47
CA ALA A 107 -2.36 10.36 -4.27
C ALA A 107 -2.82 9.87 -5.65
N LYS A 108 -2.25 10.49 -6.68
CA LYS A 108 -2.41 10.10 -8.08
C LYS A 108 -1.13 9.37 -8.49
N PHE A 109 -1.29 8.19 -9.09
CA PHE A 109 -0.16 7.36 -9.51
C PHE A 109 0.05 7.52 -11.01
N PHE A 110 1.29 7.48 -11.43
CA PHE A 110 1.70 7.71 -12.81
C PHE A 110 2.70 6.64 -13.21
N SER A 111 2.88 6.48 -14.52
CA SER A 111 3.90 5.60 -15.07
C SER A 111 4.59 6.24 -16.27
N TYR A 112 5.91 6.16 -16.30
CA TYR A 112 6.73 6.51 -17.46
C TYR A 112 7.33 5.23 -18.05
N ASN A 113 7.28 5.07 -19.38
CA ASN A 113 7.87 3.91 -20.05
C ASN A 113 9.29 4.25 -20.52
N ASP A 114 10.28 3.61 -19.92
CA ASP A 114 11.67 3.68 -20.36
C ASP A 114 12.10 2.33 -20.95
N ASN A 115 12.08 2.26 -22.28
CA ASN A 115 12.51 1.11 -23.06
C ASN A 115 11.85 -0.20 -22.57
N GLY A 116 10.51 -0.19 -22.46
CA GLY A 116 9.72 -1.34 -22.04
C GLY A 116 9.59 -1.53 -20.52
N VAL A 117 10.33 -0.76 -19.70
CA VAL A 117 10.20 -0.78 -18.25
C VAL A 117 9.27 0.33 -17.80
N SER A 118 8.19 -0.02 -17.10
CA SER A 118 7.23 0.95 -16.54
C SER A 118 7.72 1.45 -15.18
N ILE A 119 8.28 2.66 -15.16
CA ILE A 119 8.72 3.34 -13.96
C ILE A 119 7.51 4.02 -13.33
N ARG A 120 7.09 3.55 -12.15
CA ARG A 120 5.91 4.07 -11.45
C ARG A 120 6.31 5.10 -10.41
N TYR A 121 5.53 6.18 -10.31
CA TYR A 121 5.70 7.24 -9.33
C TYR A 121 4.33 7.79 -8.94
N PHE A 122 4.27 8.63 -7.92
CA PHE A 122 3.02 9.23 -7.49
C PHE A 122 3.21 10.68 -7.04
N THR A 123 2.13 11.45 -7.12
CA THR A 123 2.06 12.81 -6.61
C THR A 123 0.96 12.90 -5.56
N VAL A 124 1.16 13.69 -4.52
CA VAL A 124 0.13 13.98 -3.51
C VAL A 124 0.40 15.34 -2.87
N ARG A 125 -0.66 16.08 -2.53
CA ARG A 125 -0.55 17.33 -1.77
C ARG A 125 -0.59 17.03 -0.27
N GLY A 126 0.43 17.48 0.45
CA GLY A 126 0.52 17.40 1.90
C GLY A 126 -0.50 18.30 2.60
N SER A 127 -0.60 18.14 3.93
CA SER A 127 -1.47 18.97 4.76
C SER A 127 -0.99 20.43 4.83
N ASP A 128 0.28 20.65 4.53
CA ASP A 128 0.94 21.96 4.38
C ASP A 128 0.76 22.59 2.99
N ASN A 129 -0.08 22.00 2.13
CA ASN A 129 -0.31 22.36 0.73
C ASN A 129 0.91 22.18 -0.20
N LEU A 130 2.02 21.61 0.28
CA LEU A 130 3.17 21.31 -0.56
C LEU A 130 2.92 20.06 -1.40
N VAL A 131 3.37 20.09 -2.65
CA VAL A 131 3.33 18.93 -3.54
C VAL A 131 4.47 17.97 -3.20
N ARG A 132 4.12 16.70 -3.06
CA ARG A 132 5.02 15.59 -2.74
C ARG A 132 5.05 14.64 -3.91
N VAL A 133 6.25 14.25 -4.31
CA VAL A 133 6.47 13.31 -5.41
C VAL A 133 7.49 12.27 -4.97
N ALA A 134 7.22 11.01 -5.27
CA ALA A 134 8.14 9.91 -5.00
C ALA A 134 7.90 8.74 -5.96
N ILE A 135 8.89 7.85 -6.05
CA ILE A 135 8.79 6.60 -6.80
C ILE A 135 7.87 5.63 -6.04
N ASP A 136 7.05 4.88 -6.78
CA ASP A 136 6.21 3.80 -6.25
C ASP A 136 7.03 2.50 -6.03
N ALA A 137 8.18 2.64 -5.37
CA ALA A 137 9.10 1.57 -5.00
C ALA A 137 9.96 2.01 -3.79
N CYS A 138 10.31 1.05 -2.94
CA CYS A 138 11.11 1.25 -1.72
C CYS A 138 12.60 1.05 -2.01
N ASP A 139 13.51 1.89 -1.51
CA ASP A 139 14.95 1.67 -1.78
C ASP A 139 15.47 0.33 -1.24
N VAL A 140 14.83 -0.22 -0.21
CA VAL A 140 15.24 -1.48 0.42
C VAL A 140 14.57 -2.71 -0.18
N CYS A 141 13.27 -2.64 -0.46
CA CYS A 141 12.47 -3.82 -0.84
C CYS A 141 11.76 -3.71 -2.19
N TYR A 142 12.31 -2.90 -3.12
CA TYR A 142 11.75 -2.73 -4.46
C TYR A 142 11.60 -4.04 -5.23
N THR A 143 12.43 -5.06 -4.96
CA THR A 143 12.38 -6.37 -5.63
C THR A 143 11.03 -7.07 -5.49
N GLU A 144 10.26 -6.74 -4.45
CA GLU A 144 8.91 -7.27 -4.22
C GLU A 144 7.86 -6.66 -5.16
N LYS A 145 8.17 -5.54 -5.84
CA LYS A 145 7.31 -4.83 -6.80
C LYS A 145 5.92 -4.40 -6.28
N LYS A 146 5.70 -4.42 -4.96
CA LYS A 146 4.39 -4.15 -4.34
C LYS A 146 4.01 -2.67 -4.33
N GLY A 147 4.97 -1.73 -4.24
CA GLY A 147 4.71 -0.29 -4.21
C GLY A 147 4.02 0.21 -2.93
N TYR A 148 3.24 1.27 -3.05
CA TYR A 148 2.64 2.04 -1.95
C TYR A 148 1.14 2.27 -2.14
N THR A 149 0.45 2.50 -1.03
CA THR A 149 -0.96 2.91 -1.01
C THR A 149 -1.15 4.02 0.01
N GLN A 150 -1.97 5.01 -0.31
CA GLN A 150 -2.31 6.03 0.67
C GLN A 150 -3.29 5.46 1.72
N VAL A 151 -3.08 5.81 2.97
CA VAL A 151 -3.94 5.49 4.11
C VAL A 151 -4.09 6.76 4.95
N GLY A 152 -5.17 7.51 4.72
CA GLY A 152 -5.35 8.83 5.33
C GLY A 152 -4.20 9.78 4.96
N ASN A 153 -3.50 10.30 5.98
CA ASN A 153 -2.38 11.23 5.81
C ASN A 153 -1.02 10.52 5.65
N ASN A 154 -1.03 9.19 5.52
CA ASN A 154 0.18 8.39 5.42
C ASN A 154 0.24 7.68 4.06
N MET A 155 1.46 7.40 3.60
CA MET A 155 1.75 6.52 2.50
C MET A 155 2.29 5.21 3.06
N ARG A 156 1.57 4.11 2.86
CA ARG A 156 1.90 2.79 3.40
C ARG A 156 2.62 1.94 2.38
N CYS A 157 3.74 1.33 2.75
CA CYS A 157 4.39 0.32 1.92
C CYS A 157 3.54 -0.95 1.88
N LYS A 158 3.14 -1.39 0.68
CA LYS A 158 2.36 -2.64 0.49
C LYS A 158 3.16 -3.90 0.81
N ASN A 159 4.49 -3.80 0.97
CA ASN A 159 5.33 -4.94 1.33
C ASN A 159 5.53 -5.11 2.83
N CYS A 160 6.15 -4.13 3.50
CA CYS A 160 6.49 -4.22 4.93
C CYS A 160 5.44 -3.60 5.87
N GLY A 161 4.44 -2.88 5.34
CA GLY A 161 3.37 -2.29 6.12
C GLY A 161 3.74 -1.01 6.88
N LEU A 162 4.97 -0.51 6.75
CA LEU A 162 5.37 0.76 7.36
C LEU A 162 4.61 1.93 6.74
N ASP A 163 4.27 2.88 7.61
CA ASP A 163 3.57 4.11 7.28
C ASP A 163 4.52 5.31 7.30
N PHE A 164 4.42 6.13 6.26
CA PHE A 164 5.22 7.34 6.10
C PHE A 164 4.29 8.54 6.03
N ALA A 165 4.46 9.53 6.90
CA ALA A 165 3.66 10.76 6.82
C ALA A 165 3.88 11.42 5.45
N ILE A 166 2.81 11.80 4.78
CA ILE A 166 2.90 12.43 3.44
C ILE A 166 3.75 13.70 3.51
N ASP A 167 3.63 14.48 4.58
CA ASP A 167 4.37 15.74 4.79
C ASP A 167 5.90 15.54 4.94
N ASN A 168 6.35 14.30 5.16
CA ASN A 168 7.77 13.95 5.25
C ASN A 168 8.35 13.47 3.91
N LEU A 169 7.50 13.22 2.91
CA LEU A 169 7.94 12.82 1.57
C LEU A 169 8.66 13.98 0.89
N GLY A 170 9.82 13.71 0.29
CA GLY A 170 10.67 14.72 -0.33
C GLY A 170 11.57 15.48 0.64
N THR A 171 11.43 15.30 1.96
CA THR A 171 12.27 15.93 2.98
C THR A 171 13.12 14.91 3.74
N GLU A 172 12.52 13.85 4.27
CA GLU A 172 13.25 12.85 5.07
C GLU A 172 13.82 11.70 4.22
N ASN A 173 13.19 11.39 3.09
CA ASN A 173 13.59 10.28 2.21
C ASN A 173 14.70 10.65 1.20
N GLN A 174 15.27 11.85 1.24
CA GLN A 174 16.28 12.32 0.27
C GLN A 174 17.55 11.47 0.22
N GLN A 175 17.92 10.87 1.35
CA GLN A 175 19.10 10.00 1.48
C GLN A 175 18.79 8.52 1.17
N GLY A 176 17.53 8.22 0.84
CA GLY A 176 17.01 6.87 0.64
C GLY A 176 16.81 6.08 1.93
N GLY A 177 16.50 4.79 1.78
CA GLY A 177 16.32 3.84 2.88
C GLY A 177 14.98 3.12 2.82
N CYS A 178 14.45 2.68 3.96
CA CYS A 178 13.12 2.06 3.98
C CYS A 178 12.03 3.14 3.86
N TRP A 179 11.89 3.72 2.67
CA TRP A 179 11.02 4.84 2.30
C TRP A 179 10.62 4.73 0.83
N PRO A 180 9.52 5.39 0.38
CA PRO A 180 9.33 5.64 -1.04
C PRO A 180 10.59 6.32 -1.60
N SER A 181 11.16 5.78 -2.68
CA SER A 181 12.41 6.31 -3.21
C SER A 181 12.22 7.75 -3.67
N TYR A 182 13.17 8.61 -3.28
CA TYR A 182 13.13 10.03 -3.61
C TYR A 182 13.19 10.28 -5.12
N LEU A 183 12.35 11.20 -5.59
CA LEU A 183 12.32 11.70 -6.96
C LEU A 183 12.39 13.24 -6.90
N PRO A 184 13.45 13.88 -7.42
CA PRO A 184 13.54 15.32 -7.50
C PRO A 184 12.46 15.88 -8.43
N VAL A 185 11.95 17.06 -8.08
CA VAL A 185 10.98 17.80 -8.92
C VAL A 185 11.28 19.28 -8.86
N THR A 186 11.00 19.98 -9.96
CA THR A 186 10.99 21.44 -10.00
C THR A 186 9.55 21.90 -9.91
N THR A 187 9.28 22.81 -8.98
CA THR A 187 7.93 23.34 -8.75
C THR A 187 7.81 24.74 -9.32
N GLU A 188 6.88 24.93 -10.24
CA GLU A 188 6.51 26.22 -10.81
C GLU A 188 5.08 26.60 -10.36
N THR A 189 4.57 27.74 -10.82
CA THR A 189 3.26 28.25 -10.41
C THR A 189 2.11 27.33 -10.84
N GLU A 190 2.16 26.81 -12.07
CA GLU A 190 1.04 26.06 -12.68
C GLU A 190 1.33 24.57 -12.83
N VAL A 191 2.61 24.18 -12.84
CA VAL A 191 3.04 22.81 -13.08
C VAL A 191 4.17 22.40 -12.13
N ILE A 192 4.31 21.09 -11.94
CA ILE A 192 5.58 20.49 -11.53
C ILE A 192 6.25 19.86 -12.75
N SER A 193 7.58 19.92 -12.78
CA SER A 193 8.41 19.34 -13.83
C SER A 193 9.31 18.26 -13.23
N ILE A 194 9.30 17.08 -13.84
CA ILE A 194 10.11 15.92 -13.47
C ILE A 194 11.08 15.63 -14.62
N GLU A 195 12.37 15.59 -14.35
CA GLU A 195 13.37 15.22 -15.35
C GLU A 195 13.25 13.74 -15.72
N ILE A 196 13.23 13.43 -17.02
CA ILE A 196 13.20 12.05 -17.50
C ILE A 196 14.46 11.30 -17.05
N SER A 197 15.61 11.99 -16.99
CA SER A 197 16.86 11.42 -16.51
C SER A 197 16.76 10.89 -15.08
N ASP A 198 16.06 11.61 -14.19
CA ASP A 198 15.83 11.17 -12.81
C ASP A 198 14.91 9.94 -12.74
N LEU A 199 13.92 9.84 -13.62
CA LEU A 199 13.09 8.64 -13.75
C LEU A 199 13.91 7.45 -14.25
N SER A 200 14.72 7.64 -15.30
CA SER A 200 15.58 6.60 -15.86
C SER A 200 16.60 6.07 -14.84
N LEU A 201 17.12 6.90 -13.93
CA LEU A 201 17.97 6.45 -12.82
C LEU A 201 17.27 5.45 -11.89
N LYS A 202 15.94 5.45 -11.84
CA LYS A 202 15.12 4.55 -11.01
C LYS A 202 14.62 3.32 -11.77
N ARG A 203 14.94 3.18 -13.07
CA ARG A 203 14.53 2.05 -13.92
C ARG A 203 14.85 0.69 -13.32
N PHE A 204 16.01 0.54 -12.67
CA PHE A 204 16.45 -0.73 -12.05
C PHE A 204 15.48 -1.23 -10.96
N MET A 205 14.68 -0.34 -10.36
CA MET A 205 13.70 -0.72 -9.35
C MET A 205 12.50 -1.47 -9.95
N PHE A 206 12.30 -1.38 -11.27
CA PHE A 206 11.13 -1.90 -12.00
C PHE A 206 11.47 -2.94 -13.06
N ALA A 207 12.74 -3.03 -13.47
CA ALA A 207 13.24 -4.08 -14.36
C ALA A 207 13.23 -5.48 -13.71
#